data_AF-A0A537M219-F1
#
_entry.id   AF-A0A537M219-F1
#
_cell.length_a   1.000
_cell.length_b   1.000
_cell.length_c   1.000
_cell.angle_alpha   90.00
_cell.angle_beta   90.00
_cell.angle_gamma   90.00
#
_symmetry.space_group_name_H-M   'P 1'
#
loop_
_entity.id
_entity.type
_entity.pdbx_description
1 polymer ?
#
loop_
_entity_poly.entity_id
_entity_poly.type
_entity_poly.pdbx_seq_one_letter_code
_entity_poly.pdbx_strand_id
1 'polypeptide(L)'
;MTTRHLPPIVSRAEWQAARERLLVKEKAATRARDALAAERRRLPMVRVDKPYVLEGERGKASLRELFDGRRQLILYHFMFAPGVHGWPDAGCVGWVCKPRSLAVVPPRAGCSSPQV
;
A
#
# COMPACT_ATOMS: atom_id res chain seq x y z
N MET A 1 9.48 36.21 -27.62
CA MET A 1 10.40 36.15 -26.47
C MET A 1 9.96 35.00 -25.58
N THR A 2 10.75 33.93 -25.52
CA THR A 2 10.39 32.70 -24.82
C THR A 2 10.56 32.91 -23.32
N THR A 3 9.46 33.01 -22.58
CA THR A 3 9.49 33.16 -21.12
C THR A 3 10.02 31.86 -20.51
N ARG A 4 11.24 31.91 -19.97
CA ARG A 4 11.84 30.78 -19.26
C ARG A 4 11.17 30.67 -17.88
N HIS A 5 10.22 29.74 -17.74
CA HIS A 5 9.45 29.46 -16.50
C HIS A 5 10.28 28.83 -15.37
N LEU A 6 11.56 29.16 -15.26
CA LEU A 6 12.44 28.60 -14.24
C LEU A 6 12.46 29.51 -13.01
N PRO A 7 12.56 28.93 -11.80
CA PRO A 7 12.71 29.71 -10.58
C PRO A 7 13.99 30.55 -10.61
N PRO A 8 14.05 31.65 -9.84
CA PRO A 8 15.21 32.53 -9.82
C PRO A 8 16.46 31.77 -9.30
N ILE A 9 17.61 32.05 -9.93
CA ILE A 9 18.91 31.58 -9.44
C ILE A 9 19.34 32.53 -8.32
N VAL A 10 19.49 32.02 -7.11
CA VAL A 10 19.80 32.79 -5.90
C VAL A 10 21.10 32.32 -5.26
N SER A 11 21.61 33.09 -4.32
CA SER A 11 22.78 32.70 -3.53
C SER A 11 22.46 31.53 -2.57
N ARG A 12 23.51 30.87 -2.07
CA ARG A 12 23.37 29.77 -1.10
C ARG A 12 22.65 30.21 0.19
N ALA A 13 22.95 31.41 0.68
CA ALA A 13 22.35 31.93 1.91
C ALA A 13 20.84 32.18 1.75
N GLU A 14 20.43 32.78 0.63
CA GLU A 14 19.02 33.01 0.32
C GLU A 14 18.25 31.70 0.14
N TRP A 15 18.85 30.72 -0.55
CA TRP A 15 18.27 29.39 -0.69
C TRP A 15 18.09 28.69 0.67
N GLN A 16 19.10 28.75 1.54
CA GLN A 16 19.04 28.14 2.87
C GLN A 16 17.91 28.74 3.71
N ALA A 17 17.80 30.07 3.74
CA ALA A 17 16.72 30.75 4.46
C ALA A 17 15.33 30.40 3.89
N ALA A 18 15.20 30.28 2.56
CA ALA A 18 13.95 29.83 1.93
C ALA A 18 13.61 28.38 2.29
N ARG A 19 14.61 27.50 2.31
CA ARG A 19 14.46 26.10 2.68
C ARG A 19 14.05 25.91 4.13
N GLU A 20 14.63 26.67 5.06
CA GLU A 20 14.24 26.62 6.47
C GLU A 20 12.78 27.02 6.68
N ARG A 21 12.30 28.05 5.97
CA ARG A 21 10.88 28.43 5.98
C ARG A 21 9.98 27.32 5.42
N LEU A 22 10.42 26.64 4.35
CA LEU A 22 9.67 25.52 3.78
C LEU A 22 9.62 24.31 4.73
N LEU A 23 10.74 24.00 5.38
CA LEU A 23 10.87 22.87 6.29
C LEU A 23 9.86 22.94 7.45
N VAL A 24 9.52 24.13 7.93
CA VAL A 24 8.47 24.31 8.94
C VAL A 24 7.11 23.83 8.42
N LYS A 25 6.76 24.17 7.18
CA LYS A 25 5.50 23.75 6.53
C LYS A 25 5.48 22.24 6.29
N GLU A 26 6.59 21.68 5.82
CA GLU A 26 6.72 20.24 5.61
C GLU A 26 6.54 19.45 6.92
N LYS A 27 7.19 19.89 8.00
CA LYS A 27 7.03 19.27 9.33
C LYS A 27 5.59 19.34 9.83
N ALA A 28 4.90 20.46 9.60
CA ALA A 28 3.49 20.59 9.96
C ALA A 28 2.61 19.60 9.16
N ALA A 29 2.85 19.47 7.84
CA ALA A 29 2.13 18.52 7.00
C ALA A 29 2.37 17.06 7.43
N THR A 30 3.60 16.69 7.82
CA THR A 30 3.91 15.36 8.35
C THR A 30 3.11 15.08 9.63
N ARG A 31 3.14 15.99 10.61
CA ARG A 31 2.40 15.83 11.87
C ARG A 31 0.89 15.71 11.64
N ALA A 32 0.34 16.48 10.70
CA ALA A 32 -1.08 16.38 10.34
C ALA A 32 -1.42 15.01 9.72
N ARG A 33 -0.55 14.45 8.87
CA ARG A 33 -0.71 13.10 8.33
C ARG A 33 -0.66 12.04 9.42
N ASP A 34 0.25 12.18 10.38
CA ASP A 34 0.38 11.24 11.49
C ASP A 34 -0.85 11.27 12.40
N ALA A 35 -1.40 12.46 12.67
CA ALA A 35 -2.64 12.62 13.43
C ALA A 35 -3.81 11.92 12.73
N LEU A 36 -3.98 12.15 11.42
CA LEU A 36 -5.02 11.50 10.63
C LEU A 36 -4.86 9.97 10.59
N ALA A 37 -3.63 9.48 10.48
CA ALA A 37 -3.35 8.04 10.53
C ALA A 37 -3.70 7.44 11.91
N ALA A 38 -3.45 8.17 13.00
CA ALA A 38 -3.83 7.75 14.34
C ALA A 38 -5.36 7.73 14.52
N GLU A 39 -6.08 8.72 13.98
CA GLU A 39 -7.54 8.75 13.97
C GLU A 39 -8.12 7.56 13.21
N ARG A 40 -7.59 7.24 12.03
CA ARG A 40 -8.00 6.07 11.24
C ARG A 40 -7.86 4.75 12.00
N ARG A 41 -6.78 4.60 12.79
CA ARG A 41 -6.57 3.40 13.63
C ARG A 41 -7.54 3.33 14.82
N ARG A 42 -8.10 4.46 15.24
CA ARG A 42 -9.06 4.57 16.35
C ARG A 42 -10.52 4.54 15.88
N LEU A 43 -10.77 4.41 14.57
CA LEU A 43 -12.13 4.26 14.07
C LEU A 43 -12.81 3.05 14.72
N PRO A 44 -14.12 3.14 15.02
CA PRO A 44 -14.88 2.04 15.58
C PRO A 44 -14.76 0.77 14.73
N MET A 45 -14.55 -0.35 15.39
CA MET A 45 -14.49 -1.65 14.73
C MET A 45 -15.90 -2.16 14.47
N VAL A 46 -16.12 -2.76 13.30
CA VAL A 46 -17.34 -3.51 12.98
C VAL A 46 -17.04 -5.00 13.08
N ARG A 47 -17.93 -5.76 13.73
CA ARG A 47 -17.81 -7.21 13.79
C ARG A 47 -18.03 -7.80 12.40
N VAL A 48 -17.09 -8.60 11.95
CA VAL A 48 -17.22 -9.34 10.68
C VAL A 48 -18.06 -10.59 10.93
N ASP A 49 -19.34 -10.52 10.58
CA ASP A 49 -20.28 -11.64 10.74
C ASP A 49 -20.34 -12.55 9.50
N LYS A 50 -19.78 -12.11 8.38
CA LYS A 50 -19.77 -12.88 7.14
C LYS A 50 -18.78 -14.04 7.21
N PRO A 51 -19.20 -15.29 6.95
CA PRO A 51 -18.29 -16.42 6.85
C PRO A 51 -17.52 -16.35 5.52
N TYR A 52 -16.35 -15.70 5.53
CA TYR A 52 -15.46 -15.67 4.37
C TYR A 52 -14.79 -17.01 4.16
N VAL A 53 -14.87 -17.52 2.92
CA VAL A 53 -14.13 -18.68 2.45
C VAL A 53 -13.09 -18.18 1.46
N LEU A 54 -11.83 -18.41 1.77
CA LEU A 54 -10.67 -18.00 1.00
C LEU A 54 -9.99 -19.25 0.46
N GLU A 55 -9.47 -19.18 -0.76
CA GLU A 55 -8.72 -20.29 -1.35
C GLU A 55 -7.24 -20.05 -1.08
N GLY A 56 -6.54 -21.02 -0.50
CA GLY A 56 -5.10 -20.96 -0.27
C GLY A 56 -4.41 -22.24 -0.73
N GLU A 57 -3.10 -22.30 -0.56
CA GLU A 57 -2.28 -23.45 -0.97
C GLU A 57 -2.72 -24.77 -0.30
N ARG A 58 -3.27 -24.69 0.92
CA ARG A 58 -3.79 -25.84 1.68
C ARG A 58 -5.28 -26.11 1.43
N GLY A 59 -5.87 -25.49 0.42
CA GLY A 59 -7.30 -25.57 0.12
C GLY A 59 -8.11 -24.39 0.69
N LYS A 60 -9.40 -24.62 0.95
CA LYS A 60 -10.31 -23.59 1.46
C LYS A 60 -10.02 -23.29 2.94
N ALA A 61 -9.93 -22.03 3.32
CA ALA A 61 -9.71 -21.56 4.68
C ALA A 61 -10.66 -20.41 5.02
N SER A 62 -11.09 -20.37 6.27
CA SER A 62 -11.84 -19.24 6.83
C SER A 62 -10.90 -18.06 7.16
N LEU A 63 -11.48 -16.86 7.27
CA LEU A 63 -10.71 -15.68 7.69
C LEU A 63 -10.06 -15.87 9.08
N ARG A 64 -10.67 -16.64 9.99
CA ARG A 64 -10.12 -16.91 11.32
C ARG A 64 -8.92 -17.85 11.26
N GLU A 65 -8.97 -18.87 10.40
CA GLU A 65 -7.87 -19.83 10.24
C GLU A 65 -6.61 -19.19 9.63
N LEU A 66 -6.76 -18.13 8.83
CA LEU A 66 -5.61 -17.37 8.30
C LEU A 66 -4.76 -16.71 9.38
N PHE A 67 -5.28 -16.46 10.57
CA PHE A 67 -4.48 -15.91 11.66
C PHE A 67 -3.49 -16.93 12.21
N ASP A 68 -3.72 -18.23 12.05
CA ASP A 68 -2.81 -19.30 12.49
C ASP A 68 -2.34 -19.14 13.95
N GLY A 69 -3.27 -18.82 14.85
CA GLY A 69 -3.00 -18.56 16.28
C GLY A 69 -2.36 -17.19 16.58
N ARG A 70 -2.10 -16.36 15.58
CA ARG A 70 -1.53 -15.01 15.75
C ARG A 70 -2.60 -13.97 16.05
N ARG A 71 -2.18 -12.86 16.64
CA ARG A 71 -3.06 -11.73 16.97
C ARG A 71 -3.24 -10.72 15.84
N GLN A 72 -2.41 -10.81 14.80
CA GLN A 72 -2.41 -9.86 13.69
C GLN A 72 -2.26 -10.60 12.36
N LEU A 73 -3.07 -10.20 11.40
CA LEU A 73 -2.99 -10.62 10.00
C LEU A 73 -2.60 -9.41 9.16
N ILE A 74 -1.55 -9.54 8.35
CA ILE A 74 -1.15 -8.52 7.38
C ILE A 74 -1.63 -8.98 6.00
N LEU A 75 -2.46 -8.15 5.37
CA LEU A 75 -3.00 -8.44 4.04
C LEU A 75 -2.26 -7.59 3.01
N TYR A 76 -1.77 -8.24 1.95
CA TYR A 76 -1.12 -7.57 0.84
C TYR A 76 -1.93 -7.83 -0.44
N HIS A 77 -2.39 -6.76 -1.08
CA HIS A 77 -3.09 -6.88 -2.35
C HIS A 77 -2.05 -6.94 -3.47
N PHE A 78 -1.85 -8.11 -4.04
CA PHE A 78 -0.97 -8.29 -5.18
C PHE A 78 -1.79 -8.32 -6.47
N MET A 79 -1.48 -7.38 -7.38
CA MET A 79 -2.18 -7.26 -8.65
C MET A 79 -1.61 -8.26 -9.65
N PHE A 80 -2.45 -9.16 -10.15
CA PHE A 80 -2.14 -10.02 -11.29
C PHE A 80 -2.84 -9.46 -12.54
N ALA A 81 -2.14 -9.39 -13.67
CA ALA A 81 -2.74 -9.02 -14.96
C ALA A 81 -2.41 -10.09 -16.02
N PRO A 82 -3.36 -10.48 -16.89
CA PRO A 82 -3.05 -11.34 -18.02
C PRO A 82 -1.94 -10.73 -18.90
N GLY A 83 -0.95 -11.53 -19.27
CA GLY A 83 0.18 -11.08 -20.12
C GLY A 83 1.41 -10.56 -19.36
N VAL A 84 1.42 -10.58 -18.02
CA VAL A 84 2.63 -10.30 -17.25
C VAL A 84 3.53 -11.54 -17.16
N HIS A 85 4.84 -11.32 -17.15
CA HIS A 85 5.81 -12.41 -17.03
C HIS A 85 5.60 -13.20 -15.73
N GLY A 86 5.44 -14.52 -15.86
CA GLY A 86 5.21 -15.42 -14.73
C GLY A 86 3.76 -15.81 -14.49
N TRP A 87 2.78 -15.24 -15.22
CA TRP A 87 1.37 -15.61 -15.07
C TRP A 87 1.14 -17.09 -15.42
N PRO A 88 0.27 -17.84 -14.70
CA PRO A 88 -0.58 -17.43 -13.56
C PRO A 88 0.11 -17.49 -12.19
N ASP A 89 1.31 -18.06 -12.12
CA ASP A 89 1.96 -18.44 -10.86
C ASP A 89 2.85 -17.33 -10.26
N ALA A 90 3.08 -16.26 -11.01
CA ALA A 90 3.86 -15.10 -10.63
C ALA A 90 3.38 -13.83 -11.35
N GLY A 91 3.45 -12.69 -10.65
CA GLY A 91 3.25 -11.37 -11.25
C GLY A 91 4.54 -10.80 -11.82
N CYS A 92 4.48 -9.56 -12.31
CA CYS A 92 5.60 -8.86 -12.93
C CYS A 92 6.93 -9.05 -12.17
N VAL A 93 7.97 -9.46 -12.88
CA VAL A 93 9.36 -9.51 -12.39
C VAL A 93 9.86 -8.08 -12.23
N GLY A 94 9.71 -7.54 -11.02
CA GLY A 94 10.29 -6.27 -10.61
C GLY A 94 10.25 -6.16 -9.10
N TRP A 95 11.42 -6.26 -8.46
CA TRP A 95 11.82 -5.85 -7.09
C TRP A 95 10.80 -5.95 -5.93
N VAL A 96 9.69 -6.68 -6.07
CA VAL A 96 8.91 -7.14 -4.93
C VAL A 96 9.73 -8.27 -4.34
N CYS A 97 10.47 -7.94 -3.29
CA CYS A 97 11.06 -8.90 -2.39
C CYS A 97 9.93 -9.80 -1.89
N LYS A 98 9.70 -10.97 -2.51
CA LYS A 98 8.73 -11.95 -2.01
C LYS A 98 9.19 -12.36 -0.62
N PRO A 99 8.48 -12.01 0.45
CA PRO A 99 8.79 -12.57 1.75
C PRO A 99 8.45 -14.06 1.63
N ARG A 100 9.40 -14.93 1.97
CA ARG A 100 9.27 -16.39 1.84
C ARG A 100 8.08 -16.98 2.63
N SER A 101 7.41 -16.17 3.46
CA SER A 101 6.32 -16.55 4.35
C SER A 101 4.94 -15.98 3.98
N LEU A 102 4.79 -15.27 2.85
CA LEU A 102 3.46 -14.83 2.41
C LEU A 102 2.84 -15.90 1.50
N ALA A 103 1.79 -16.56 2.01
CA ALA A 103 0.93 -17.40 1.21
C ALA A 103 0.27 -16.54 0.13
N VAL A 104 0.61 -16.81 -1.13
CA VAL A 104 0.01 -16.13 -2.27
C VAL A 104 -1.29 -16.86 -2.58
N VAL A 105 -2.41 -16.17 -2.49
CA VAL A 105 -3.69 -16.67 -2.98
C VAL A 105 -3.76 -16.32 -4.47
N PRO A 106 -3.61 -17.27 -5.39
CA PRO A 106 -3.74 -16.98 -6.82
C PRO A 106 -5.19 -16.58 -7.11
N PRO A 107 -5.44 -15.52 -7.89
CA PRO A 107 -6.78 -15.22 -8.36
C PRO A 107 -7.20 -16.34 -9.30
N ARG A 108 -8.41 -16.90 -9.08
CA ARG A 108 -9.05 -17.74 -10.11
C ARG A 108 -9.05 -16.97 -11.43
N ALA A 109 -8.65 -17.64 -12.51
CA ALA A 109 -8.99 -17.21 -13.86
C ALA A 109 -10.52 -17.06 -13.92
N GLY A 110 -11.01 -15.81 -13.87
CA GLY A 110 -12.45 -15.51 -13.89
C GLY A 110 -12.96 -14.51 -12.85
N CYS A 111 -12.14 -13.97 -11.95
CA CYS A 111 -12.58 -12.83 -11.12
C CYS A 111 -12.61 -11.54 -11.94
N SER A 112 -13.73 -11.27 -12.60
CA SER A 112 -14.11 -9.91 -12.99
C SER A 112 -14.21 -9.08 -11.72
N SER A 113 -13.30 -8.13 -11.56
CA SER A 113 -13.34 -7.16 -10.47
C SER A 113 -14.68 -6.41 -10.48
N PRO A 114 -15.51 -6.49 -9.42
CA PRO A 114 -16.43 -5.41 -9.15
C PRO A 114 -15.56 -4.26 -8.65
N GLN A 115 -15.54 -3.18 -9.43
CA GLN A 115 -15.02 -1.90 -9.00
C GLN A 115 -15.61 -1.56 -7.62
N VAL A 116 -14.74 -1.29 -6.66
CA VAL A 116 -15.03 -0.43 -5.51
C VAL A 116 -14.40 0.91 -5.80
#